data_AF-A0AAE0DVD1-F1
#
_entry.id   AF-A0AAE0DVD1-F1
#
_cell.length_a   1.000
_cell.length_b   1.000
_cell.length_c   1.000
_cell.angle_alpha   90.00
_cell.angle_beta   90.00
_cell.angle_gamma   90.00
#
_symmetry.space_group_name_H-M   'P 1'
#
loop_
_entity.id
_entity.type
_entity.pdbx_description
1 polymer ?
#
loop_
_entity_poly.entity_id
_entity_poly.type
_entity_poly.pdbx_seq_one_letter_code
_entity_poly.pdbx_strand_id
1 'polypeptide(L)'
;MSTKRTSSYTHAEDTHLCHTYLDVSQNRIIGIYQSKDMFWARVKNDYNNNKPNFITELRNKRSLQCHMQTILTAIGKFRGCMNQAKILLAQDNKYKYGFKFEHVWPILKDMQKFTDNDTATSGSRRESGHFVSSQDDSPTPESLTMTYPRLSSFLRI
;
A
#
# COMPACT_ATOMS: atom_id res chain seq x y z
N MET A 1 40.75 8.05 9.39
CA MET A 1 39.90 8.41 8.23
C MET A 1 38.45 8.40 8.67
N SER A 2 37.76 9.55 8.65
CA SER A 2 36.36 9.64 9.09
C SER A 2 35.45 9.18 7.95
N THR A 3 34.84 8.00 8.07
CA THR A 3 33.88 7.50 7.09
C THR A 3 32.56 8.23 7.28
N LYS A 4 32.19 9.08 6.32
CA LYS A 4 30.86 9.74 6.30
C LYS A 4 29.78 8.66 6.34
N ARG A 5 28.84 8.77 7.29
CA ARG A 5 27.69 7.84 7.37
C ARG A 5 26.84 8.04 6.12
N THR A 6 26.49 6.94 5.46
CA THR A 6 25.52 6.95 4.36
C THR A 6 24.14 7.29 4.89
N SER A 7 23.32 7.95 4.08
CA SER A 7 21.93 8.27 4.42
C SER A 7 21.10 7.02 4.67
N SER A 8 19.93 7.15 5.30
CA SER A 8 18.94 6.08 5.36
C SER A 8 18.45 5.71 3.95
N TYR A 9 17.99 4.47 3.77
CA TYR A 9 17.38 4.05 2.51
C TYR A 9 16.01 4.72 2.32
N THR A 10 15.75 5.15 1.09
CA THR A 10 14.45 5.68 0.66
C THR A 10 13.58 4.59 0.03
N HIS A 11 12.27 4.81 -0.05
CA HIS A 11 11.35 3.88 -0.72
C HIS A 11 11.74 3.56 -2.18
N ALA A 12 12.29 4.57 -2.88
CA ALA A 12 12.76 4.39 -4.24
C ALA A 12 14.04 3.54 -4.31
N GLU A 13 14.94 3.68 -3.33
CA GLU A 13 16.09 2.77 -3.17
C GLU A 13 15.65 1.34 -2.81
N ASP A 14 14.63 1.18 -1.96
CA ASP A 14 14.08 -0.14 -1.62
C ASP A 14 13.54 -0.85 -2.88
N THR A 15 12.80 -0.11 -3.71
CA THR A 15 12.24 -0.61 -4.96
C THR A 15 13.35 -1.05 -5.91
N HIS A 16 14.35 -0.19 -6.13
CA HIS A 16 15.52 -0.51 -6.96
C HIS A 16 16.30 -1.73 -6.45
N LEU A 17 16.53 -1.80 -5.14
CA LEU A 17 17.22 -2.92 -4.50
C LEU A 17 16.43 -4.23 -4.65
N CYS A 18 15.12 -4.20 -4.53
CA CYS A 18 14.27 -5.37 -4.74
C CYS A 18 14.34 -5.89 -6.18
N HIS A 19 14.25 -5.01 -7.16
CA HIS A 19 14.40 -5.39 -8.58
C HIS A 19 15.77 -6.00 -8.86
N THR A 20 16.83 -5.28 -8.48
CA THR A 20 18.22 -5.76 -8.64
C THR A 20 18.43 -7.13 -8.00
N TYR A 21 17.95 -7.32 -6.76
CA TYR A 21 18.08 -8.59 -6.05
C TYR A 21 17.36 -9.73 -6.77
N LEU A 22 16.14 -9.47 -7.26
CA LEU A 22 15.35 -10.45 -7.99
C LEU A 22 16.06 -10.87 -9.29
N ASP A 23 16.50 -9.90 -10.09
CA ASP A 23 17.19 -10.14 -11.36
C ASP A 23 18.46 -10.99 -11.15
N VAL A 24 19.28 -10.66 -10.15
CA VAL A 24 20.48 -11.44 -9.83
C VAL A 24 20.13 -12.82 -9.27
N SER A 25 19.07 -12.94 -8.47
CA SER A 25 18.64 -14.22 -7.88
C SER A 25 18.07 -15.21 -8.90
N GLN A 26 17.48 -14.71 -9.99
CA GLN A 26 16.87 -15.53 -11.04
C GLN A 26 17.81 -15.79 -12.23
N ASN A 27 19.00 -15.20 -12.23
CA ASN A 27 19.93 -15.32 -13.34
C ASN A 27 20.53 -16.74 -13.44
N ARG A 28 20.06 -17.50 -14.44
CA ARG A 28 20.45 -18.90 -14.68
C ARG A 28 21.86 -19.11 -15.21
N ILE A 29 22.47 -18.10 -15.84
CA ILE A 29 23.80 -18.21 -16.48
C ILE A 29 24.89 -18.42 -15.42
N ILE A 30 24.65 -17.88 -14.23
CA ILE A 30 25.63 -17.78 -13.16
C ILE A 30 25.85 -19.12 -12.40
N GLY A 31 25.02 -20.13 -12.67
CA GLY A 31 25.21 -21.48 -12.14
C GLY A 31 24.80 -21.62 -10.67
N ILE A 32 24.44 -22.85 -10.32
CA ILE A 32 23.83 -23.27 -9.04
C ILE A 32 24.84 -23.17 -7.87
N TYR A 33 26.12 -22.93 -8.17
CA TYR A 33 27.23 -22.92 -7.22
C TYR A 33 27.91 -21.55 -7.12
N GLN A 34 27.15 -20.52 -6.72
CA GLN A 34 27.74 -19.23 -6.35
C GLN A 34 27.91 -19.10 -4.83
N SER A 35 29.06 -18.59 -4.40
CA SER A 35 29.23 -18.22 -3.00
C SER A 35 28.34 -17.01 -2.67
N LYS A 36 27.90 -16.93 -1.41
CA LYS A 36 27.14 -15.77 -0.90
C LYS A 36 27.86 -14.45 -1.19
N ASP A 37 29.18 -14.43 -1.05
CA ASP A 37 29.99 -13.24 -1.28
C ASP A 37 29.92 -12.77 -2.74
N MET A 38 30.04 -13.70 -3.68
CA MET A 38 29.94 -13.43 -5.12
C MET A 38 28.54 -12.98 -5.54
N PHE A 39 27.50 -13.59 -4.97
CA PHE A 39 26.12 -13.13 -5.17
C PHE A 39 25.96 -11.67 -4.78
N TRP A 40 26.37 -11.30 -3.56
CA TRP A 40 26.25 -9.91 -3.10
C TRP A 40 27.19 -8.95 -3.83
N ALA A 41 28.34 -9.40 -4.32
CA ALA A 41 29.19 -8.60 -5.18
C ALA A 41 28.48 -8.22 -6.50
N ARG A 42 27.73 -9.17 -7.08
CA ARG A 42 26.91 -8.89 -8.27
C ARG A 42 25.75 -7.96 -7.97
N VAL A 43 25.00 -8.20 -6.89
CA VAL A 43 23.93 -7.28 -6.45
C VAL A 43 24.48 -5.87 -6.26
N LYS A 44 25.65 -5.73 -5.61
CA LYS A 44 26.29 -4.41 -5.44
C LYS A 44 26.64 -3.77 -6.77
N ASN A 45 27.25 -4.51 -7.69
CA ASN A 45 27.65 -3.96 -8.99
C ASN A 45 26.42 -3.54 -9.80
N ASP A 46 25.43 -4.40 -9.90
CA ASP A 46 24.20 -4.15 -10.66
C ASP A 46 23.40 -2.98 -10.07
N TYR A 47 23.23 -2.96 -8.73
CA TYR A 47 22.56 -1.86 -8.03
C TYR A 47 23.22 -0.51 -8.33
N ASN A 48 24.55 -0.42 -8.20
CA ASN A 48 25.27 0.84 -8.34
C ASN A 48 25.43 1.27 -9.81
N ASN A 49 25.52 0.33 -10.75
CA ASN A 49 25.67 0.63 -12.18
C ASN A 49 24.35 1.04 -12.83
N ASN A 50 23.24 0.45 -12.39
CA ASN A 50 21.91 0.71 -12.93
C ASN A 50 21.08 1.64 -12.03
N LYS A 51 21.71 2.36 -11.10
CA LYS A 51 20.98 3.24 -10.18
C LYS A 51 20.36 4.41 -10.94
N PRO A 52 19.06 4.69 -10.71
CA PRO A 52 18.45 5.91 -11.21
C PRO A 52 19.18 7.18 -10.76
N ASN A 53 19.09 8.24 -11.57
CA ASN A 53 19.78 9.52 -11.32
C ASN A 53 19.47 10.16 -9.96
N PHE A 54 18.29 9.87 -9.38
CA PHE A 54 17.93 10.38 -8.05
C PHE A 54 18.67 9.69 -6.90
N ILE A 55 19.27 8.50 -7.11
CA ILE A 55 20.09 7.80 -6.12
C ILE A 55 21.53 8.30 -6.24
N THR A 56 21.90 9.27 -5.41
CA THR A 56 23.21 9.92 -5.49
C THR A 56 24.33 9.12 -4.85
N GLU A 57 24.06 8.45 -3.72
CA GLU A 57 25.09 7.71 -2.97
C GLU A 57 25.40 6.34 -3.61
N LEU A 58 26.65 5.89 -3.46
CA LEU A 58 27.04 4.51 -3.76
C LEU A 58 26.86 3.67 -2.51
N ARG A 59 26.18 2.52 -2.64
CA ARG A 59 25.98 1.61 -1.52
C ARG A 59 27.04 0.52 -1.54
N ASN A 60 27.63 0.24 -0.37
CA ASN A 60 28.56 -0.87 -0.23
C ASN A 60 27.80 -2.19 -0.04
N LYS A 61 28.49 -3.30 -0.33
CA LYS A 61 27.94 -4.66 -0.29
C LYS A 61 27.27 -5.01 1.04
N ARG A 62 27.92 -4.65 2.16
CA ARG A 62 27.43 -4.96 3.51
C ARG A 62 26.13 -4.22 3.81
N SER A 63 26.04 -2.94 3.43
CA SER A 63 24.83 -2.13 3.61
C SER A 63 23.65 -2.71 2.82
N LEU A 64 23.85 -3.01 1.53
CA LEU A 64 22.82 -3.62 0.68
C LEU A 64 22.36 -4.98 1.23
N GLN A 65 23.31 -5.81 1.66
CA GLN A 65 23.01 -7.11 2.27
C GLN A 65 22.16 -6.96 3.54
N CYS A 66 22.61 -6.13 4.48
CA CYS A 66 21.88 -5.91 5.74
C CYS A 66 20.48 -5.36 5.48
N HIS A 67 20.36 -4.38 4.58
CA HIS A 67 19.09 -3.74 4.28
C HIS A 67 18.10 -4.71 3.61
N MET A 68 18.55 -5.46 2.61
CA MET A 68 17.72 -6.47 1.96
C MET A 68 17.29 -7.58 2.93
N GLN A 69 18.15 -7.99 3.88
CA GLN A 69 17.75 -8.94 4.92
C GLN A 69 16.62 -8.39 5.79
N THR A 70 16.65 -7.09 6.13
CA THR A 70 15.56 -6.42 6.84
C THR A 70 14.27 -6.45 6.02
N ILE A 71 14.34 -6.12 4.73
CA ILE A 71 13.18 -6.17 3.81
C ILE A 71 12.59 -7.59 3.76
N LEU A 72 13.41 -8.61 3.49
CA LEU A 72 12.96 -10.00 3.41
C LEU A 72 12.32 -10.48 4.71
N THR A 73 12.86 -10.05 5.86
CA THR A 73 12.29 -10.36 7.18
C THR A 73 10.91 -9.71 7.35
N ALA A 74 10.77 -8.44 7.00
CA ALA A 74 9.50 -7.72 7.07
C ALA A 74 8.44 -8.35 6.15
N ILE A 75 8.81 -8.68 4.90
CA ILE A 75 7.93 -9.36 3.94
C ILE A 75 7.53 -10.75 4.44
N GLY A 76 8.44 -11.49 5.09
CA GLY A 76 8.14 -12.76 5.73
C GLY A 76 7.07 -12.64 6.81
N LYS A 77 7.16 -11.62 7.67
CA LYS A 77 6.13 -11.31 8.69
C LYS A 77 4.80 -10.95 8.03
N PHE A 78 4.82 -10.06 7.03
CA PHE A 78 3.62 -9.66 6.29
C PHE A 78 2.91 -10.87 5.66
N ARG A 79 3.66 -11.77 5.03
CA ARG A 79 3.13 -13.03 4.49
C ARG A 79 2.48 -13.88 5.57
N GLY A 80 3.09 -13.96 6.76
CA GLY A 80 2.53 -14.64 7.93
C GLY A 80 1.17 -14.07 8.32
N CYS A 81 1.08 -12.74 8.48
CA CYS A 81 -0.18 -12.05 8.79
C CYS A 81 -1.27 -12.31 7.74
N MET A 82 -0.92 -12.21 6.46
CA MET A 82 -1.87 -12.48 5.36
C MET A 82 -2.40 -13.91 5.38
N ASN A 83 -1.54 -14.89 5.68
CA ASN A 83 -1.96 -16.28 5.80
C ASN A 83 -2.87 -16.50 7.01
N GLN A 84 -2.56 -15.88 8.15
CA GLN A 84 -3.39 -15.96 9.34
C GLN A 84 -4.77 -15.34 9.12
N ALA A 85 -4.85 -14.18 8.45
CA ALA A 85 -6.12 -13.56 8.08
C ALA A 85 -6.98 -14.46 7.19
N LYS A 86 -6.37 -15.15 6.21
CA LYS A 86 -7.08 -16.12 5.36
C LYS A 86 -7.66 -17.29 6.17
N ILE A 87 -6.89 -17.83 7.12
CA ILE A 87 -7.34 -18.94 7.97
C ILE A 87 -8.52 -18.50 8.84
N LEU A 88 -8.42 -17.34 9.50
CA LEU A 88 -9.49 -16.81 10.35
C LEU A 88 -10.77 -16.55 9.53
N LEU A 89 -10.64 -16.01 8.33
CA LEU A 89 -11.79 -15.76 7.46
C LEU A 89 -12.47 -17.08 7.03
N ALA A 90 -11.70 -18.12 6.74
CA ALA A 90 -12.24 -19.43 6.34
C ALA A 90 -12.99 -20.15 7.48
N GLN A 91 -12.74 -19.79 8.75
CA GLN A 91 -13.45 -20.35 9.90
C GLN A 91 -14.86 -19.78 10.08
N ASP A 92 -15.13 -18.59 9.55
CA ASP A 92 -16.46 -18.01 9.58
C ASP A 92 -17.36 -18.75 8.58
N ASN A 93 -18.43 -19.38 9.07
CA ASN A 93 -19.41 -20.13 8.28
C ASN A 93 -19.97 -19.33 7.10
N LYS A 94 -20.00 -18.00 7.20
CA LYS A 94 -20.41 -17.11 6.11
C LYS A 94 -19.49 -17.18 4.89
N TYR A 95 -18.20 -17.46 5.10
CA TYR A 95 -17.15 -17.51 4.07
C TYR A 95 -16.59 -18.92 3.87
N LYS A 96 -17.29 -19.95 4.36
CA LYS A 96 -16.91 -21.37 4.18
C LYS A 96 -16.72 -21.76 2.71
N TYR A 97 -17.43 -21.09 1.79
CA TYR A 97 -17.33 -21.29 0.34
C TYR A 97 -16.61 -20.13 -0.38
N GLY A 98 -15.83 -19.33 0.35
CA GLY A 98 -15.19 -18.11 -0.17
C GLY A 98 -16.16 -16.93 -0.27
N PHE A 99 -15.68 -15.83 -0.87
CA PHE A 99 -16.55 -14.68 -1.13
C PHE A 99 -17.41 -14.93 -2.36
N LYS A 100 -18.74 -14.80 -2.23
CA LYS A 100 -19.72 -15.01 -3.31
C LYS A 100 -19.39 -14.29 -4.63
N PHE A 101 -18.73 -13.13 -4.53
CA PHE A 101 -18.41 -12.25 -5.66
C PHE A 101 -16.91 -12.00 -5.81
N GLU A 102 -16.07 -12.93 -5.35
CA GLU A 102 -14.61 -12.81 -5.49
C GLU A 102 -14.17 -12.62 -6.94
N HIS A 103 -14.83 -13.29 -7.89
CA HIS A 103 -14.50 -13.23 -9.31
C HIS A 103 -14.74 -11.84 -9.95
N VAL A 104 -15.68 -11.04 -9.44
CA VAL A 104 -15.93 -9.66 -9.93
C VAL A 104 -15.15 -8.61 -9.13
N TRP A 105 -14.55 -8.97 -8.00
CA TRP A 105 -13.79 -8.03 -7.17
C TRP A 105 -12.66 -7.33 -7.94
N PRO A 106 -11.82 -8.01 -8.75
CA PRO A 106 -10.77 -7.33 -9.52
C PRO A 106 -11.28 -6.23 -10.47
N ILE A 107 -12.55 -6.28 -10.87
CA ILE A 107 -13.21 -5.29 -11.74
C ILE A 107 -13.74 -4.10 -10.94
N LEU A 108 -14.34 -4.38 -9.76
CA LEU A 108 -15.05 -3.36 -8.97
C LEU A 108 -14.18 -2.69 -7.89
N LYS A 109 -13.01 -3.27 -7.55
CA LYS A 109 -12.15 -2.80 -6.45
C LYS A 109 -11.67 -1.36 -6.59
N ASP A 110 -11.52 -0.88 -7.83
CA ASP A 110 -10.98 0.46 -8.12
C ASP A 110 -12.10 1.52 -8.29
N MET A 111 -13.36 1.16 -8.06
CA MET A 111 -14.45 2.14 -8.05
C MET A 111 -14.30 3.09 -6.86
N GLN A 112 -14.45 4.40 -7.10
CA GLN A 112 -14.32 5.45 -6.07
C GLN A 112 -15.14 5.17 -4.80
N LYS A 113 -16.31 4.52 -4.92
CA LYS A 113 -17.16 4.13 -3.78
C LYS A 113 -16.46 3.20 -2.78
N PHE A 114 -15.49 2.42 -3.25
CA PHE A 114 -14.71 1.46 -2.47
C PHE A 114 -13.24 1.89 -2.32
N THR A 115 -12.87 3.07 -2.83
CA THR A 115 -11.58 3.70 -2.58
C THR A 115 -11.76 4.63 -1.38
N ASP A 116 -11.05 4.36 -0.28
CA ASP A 116 -11.05 5.23 0.89
C ASP A 116 -10.42 6.58 0.52
N ASN A 117 -11.25 7.50 0.03
CA ASN A 117 -10.89 8.91 -0.05
C ASN A 117 -11.25 9.50 1.30
N ASP A 118 -10.26 9.63 2.19
CA ASP A 118 -10.33 10.48 3.39
C ASP A 118 -10.41 11.97 3.01
N THR A 119 -11.46 12.32 2.27
CA THR A 119 -11.90 13.70 2.08
C THR A 119 -13.35 13.75 2.51
N ALA A 120 -13.54 14.33 3.70
CA ALA A 120 -14.80 14.66 4.35
C ALA A 120 -16.02 14.75 3.43
N THR A 121 -17.14 14.14 3.83
CA THR A 121 -18.45 14.80 4.01
C THR A 121 -19.52 13.77 4.38
N SER A 122 -19.97 13.86 5.63
CA SER A 122 -21.36 13.81 6.10
C SER A 122 -22.41 12.95 5.37
N GLY A 123 -22.91 11.94 6.10
CA GLY A 123 -24.35 11.73 6.28
C GLY A 123 -25.13 11.07 5.13
N SER A 124 -25.44 9.78 5.29
CA SER A 124 -26.76 9.27 4.92
C SER A 124 -27.08 7.99 5.71
N ARG A 125 -27.64 8.18 6.90
CA ARG A 125 -28.42 7.15 7.60
C ARG A 125 -29.74 7.01 6.85
N ARG A 126 -29.97 5.88 6.18
CA ARG A 126 -31.25 5.54 5.57
C ARG A 126 -32.14 4.93 6.65
N GLU A 127 -33.15 5.66 7.07
CA GLU A 127 -34.17 5.20 8.01
C GLU A 127 -35.39 4.68 7.24
N SER A 128 -35.87 3.49 7.60
CA SER A 128 -37.01 2.82 6.99
C SER A 128 -38.21 2.88 7.94
N GLY A 129 -39.20 3.72 7.59
CA GLY A 129 -40.64 3.49 7.76
C GLY A 129 -41.27 3.20 9.14
N HIS A 130 -41.96 4.24 9.66
CA HIS A 130 -43.40 4.24 10.03
C HIS A 130 -43.83 4.29 11.53
N PHE A 131 -44.46 5.44 11.89
CA PHE A 131 -45.69 5.69 12.69
C PHE A 131 -45.60 6.51 14.00
N VAL A 132 -45.98 7.81 13.92
CA VAL A 132 -46.95 8.62 14.72
C VAL A 132 -47.11 8.28 16.22
N SER A 133 -47.21 9.16 17.22
CA SER A 133 -47.25 10.64 17.42
C SER A 133 -47.19 10.88 18.93
N SER A 134 -46.57 11.97 19.41
CA SER A 134 -47.07 12.84 20.49
C SER A 134 -46.11 14.02 20.73
N GLN A 135 -46.72 15.17 21.03
CA GLN A 135 -46.15 16.45 21.49
C GLN A 135 -45.11 16.27 22.62
N ASP A 136 -44.12 17.14 22.86
CA ASP A 136 -44.28 18.56 23.18
C ASP A 136 -42.91 19.28 23.26
N ASP A 137 -42.97 20.60 23.00
CA ASP A 137 -42.07 21.72 23.34
C ASP A 137 -40.54 21.76 23.08
N SER A 138 -40.14 22.82 22.35
CA SER A 138 -38.78 23.32 22.11
C SER A 138 -38.28 24.22 23.26
N PRO A 139 -36.98 24.59 23.34
CA PRO A 139 -36.49 25.73 22.54
C PRO A 139 -35.05 25.61 21.98
N THR A 140 -34.87 26.35 20.88
CA THR A 140 -33.66 26.69 20.10
C THR A 140 -32.49 27.24 20.94
N PRO A 141 -31.25 27.23 20.40
CA PRO A 141 -30.73 28.50 19.87
C PRO A 141 -29.88 28.42 18.57
N GLU A 142 -30.16 29.38 17.69
CA GLU A 142 -29.23 30.19 16.89
C GLU A 142 -28.39 29.58 15.75
N SER A 143 -28.98 29.67 14.55
CA SER A 143 -28.45 30.27 13.32
C SER A 143 -26.94 30.53 13.20
N LEU A 144 -26.29 29.82 12.27
CA LEU A 144 -25.33 30.44 11.35
C LEU A 144 -25.64 30.00 9.91
N THR A 145 -26.23 30.92 9.17
CA THR A 145 -26.39 30.89 7.72
C THR A 145 -25.02 31.07 7.05
N MET A 146 -24.58 30.08 6.27
CA MET A 146 -23.59 30.29 5.22
C MET A 146 -24.17 29.80 3.89
N THR A 147 -24.75 30.77 3.19
CA THR A 147 -25.27 30.70 1.83
C THR A 147 -24.13 30.39 0.86
N TYR A 148 -24.20 29.28 0.14
CA TYR A 148 -23.42 29.08 -1.09
C TYR A 148 -24.37 29.16 -2.29
N PRO A 149 -24.21 30.16 -3.19
CA PRO A 149 -25.08 30.31 -4.34
C PRO A 149 -24.83 29.24 -5.41
N ARG A 150 -25.89 28.46 -5.64
CA ARG A 150 -26.48 28.00 -6.91
C ARG A 150 -25.53 27.81 -8.11
N LEU A 151 -25.42 26.54 -8.49
CA LEU A 151 -25.07 26.02 -9.82
C LEU A 151 -25.71 26.85 -10.96
N SER A 152 -24.87 27.35 -11.87
CA SER A 152 -25.27 27.72 -13.22
C SER A 152 -24.43 26.90 -14.20
N SER A 153 -25.12 25.98 -14.89
CA SER A 153 -24.75 25.40 -16.16
C SER A 153 -24.36 26.46 -17.20
N PHE A 154 -23.43 26.15 -18.13
CA PHE A 154 -23.70 26.02 -19.57
C PHE A 154 -22.41 25.77 -20.38
N LEU A 155 -22.49 24.82 -21.32
CA LEU A 155 -21.56 24.51 -22.40
C LEU A 155 -21.35 25.69 -23.38
N ARG A 156 -20.17 25.69 -24.03
CA ARG A 156 -19.83 26.07 -25.44
C ARG A 156 -18.42 26.70 -25.41
N ILE A 157 -17.43 26.37 -26.24
CA ILE A 157 -17.27 25.58 -27.49
C ILE A 157 -15.94 24.86 -27.39
#